data_AF-A0A060R9S2-F1
#
_entry.id   AF-A0A060R9S2-F1
#
_cell.length_a   1.000
_cell.length_b   1.000
_cell.length_c   1.000
_cell.angle_alpha   90.00
_cell.angle_beta   90.00
_cell.angle_gamma   90.00
#
_symmetry.space_group_name_H-M   'P 1'
#
loop_
_entity.id
_entity.type
_entity.pdbx_description
1 polymer ?
#
loop_
_entity_poly.entity_id
_entity_poly.type
_entity_poly.pdbx_seq_one_letter_code
_entity_poly.pdbx_strand_id
1 'polypeptide(L)' 'MKRKYESLVGRRGKKRALVAIGHKIIVAAYFILLNKQPYREPELHDHNPRKQKKQIRNYLNRLSALGVDVSVFL' A
#
# COMPACT_ATOMS: atom_id res chain seq x y z
N MET A 1 -0.04 -6.03 12.56
CA MET A 1 -0.51 -4.62 12.48
C MET A 1 0.52 -3.53 12.88
N LYS A 2 1.58 -3.83 13.65
CA LYS A 2 2.58 -2.86 14.15
C LYS A 2 3.21 -1.97 13.06
N ARG A 3 3.74 -2.55 11.99
CA ARG A 3 4.36 -1.81 10.88
C ARG A 3 3.40 -0.80 10.24
N LYS A 4 2.11 -1.15 10.13
CA LYS A 4 1.10 -0.24 9.57
C LYS A 4 0.88 0.95 10.51
N TYR A 5 0.83 0.71 11.81
CA TYR A 5 0.74 1.76 12.82
C TYR A 5 1.92 2.73 12.70
N GLU A 6 3.15 2.22 12.70
CA GLU A 6 4.38 3.04 12.56
C GLU A 6 4.35 3.90 11.28
N SER A 7 3.95 3.32 10.15
CA SER A 7 3.83 4.07 8.88
C SER A 7 2.78 5.20 8.92
N LEU A 8 1.75 5.03 9.75
CA LEU A 8 0.67 6.01 9.91
C LEU A 8 1.02 7.07 10.96
N VAL A 9 1.77 6.71 11.99
CA VAL A 9 2.23 7.65 13.03
C VAL A 9 3.01 8.78 12.39
N GLY A 10 3.98 8.47 11.52
CA GLY A 10 4.78 9.50 10.84
C GLY A 10 3.99 10.43 9.92
N ARG A 11 2.86 9.97 9.35
CA ARG A 11 2.05 10.75 8.39
C ARG A 11 0.84 11.45 9.01
N ARG A 12 0.29 10.93 10.10
CA ARG A 12 -1.02 11.32 10.65
C ARG A 12 -1.01 11.59 12.16
N GLY A 13 0.06 11.26 12.86
CA GLY A 13 0.16 11.34 14.32
C GLY A 13 -0.48 10.15 15.04
N LYS A 14 -0.09 9.96 16.32
CA LYS A 14 -0.43 8.77 17.14
C LYS A 14 -1.93 8.51 17.26
N LYS A 15 -2.72 9.55 17.60
CA LYS A 15 -4.18 9.44 17.78
C LYS A 15 -4.90 8.94 16.52
N ARG A 16 -4.64 9.57 15.37
CA ARG A 16 -5.26 9.19 14.09
C ARG A 16 -4.73 7.84 13.58
N ALA A 17 -3.48 7.49 13.89
CA ALA A 17 -2.94 6.17 13.57
C ALA A 17 -3.67 5.06 14.34
N LEU A 18 -3.95 5.24 15.63
CA LEU A 18 -4.73 4.28 16.43
C LEU A 18 -6.13 4.05 15.86
N VAL A 19 -6.86 5.12 15.55
CA VAL A 19 -8.21 5.03 14.94
C VAL A 19 -8.19 4.22 13.65
N ALA A 20 -7.20 4.47 12.77
CA ALA A 20 -7.06 3.75 11.52
C ALA A 20 -6.72 2.25 11.71
N ILE A 21 -5.97 1.91 12.76
CA ILE A 21 -5.72 0.51 13.13
C ILE A 21 -6.99 -0.13 13.71
N GLY A 22 -7.73 0.57 14.57
CA GLY A 22 -9.01 0.09 15.10
C GLY A 22 -10.00 -0.26 14.00
N HIS A 23 -10.19 0.62 13.01
CA HIS A 23 -11.01 0.33 11.83
C HIS A 23 -10.56 -0.94 11.10
N LYS A 24 -9.24 -1.16 10.95
CA LYS A 24 -8.72 -2.38 10.31
C LYS A 24 -9.00 -3.64 11.12
N ILE A 25 -8.93 -3.57 12.45
CA ILE A 25 -9.27 -4.69 13.34
C ILE A 25 -10.75 -5.04 13.20
N ILE A 26 -11.64 -4.05 13.20
CA ILE A 26 -13.09 -4.28 13.03
C ILE A 26 -13.39 -4.96 11.69
N VAL A 27 -12.81 -4.46 10.59
CA VAL A 27 -12.98 -5.08 9.27
C VAL A 27 -12.45 -6.51 9.24
N ALA A 28 -11.28 -6.76 9.85
CA ALA A 28 -10.74 -8.11 9.93
C ALA A 28 -11.65 -9.04 10.74
N ALA A 29 -12.13 -8.59 11.90
CA ALA A 29 -13.07 -9.34 12.74
C ALA A 29 -14.35 -9.70 11.99
N TYR A 30 -14.92 -8.75 11.24
CA TYR A 30 -16.09 -8.99 10.39
C TYR A 30 -15.86 -10.17 9.42
N PHE A 31 -14.75 -10.18 8.68
CA PHE A 31 -14.47 -11.23 7.71
C PHE A 31 -14.07 -12.57 8.35
N ILE A 32 -13.39 -12.55 9.51
CA ILE A 32 -13.10 -13.77 10.30
C ILE A 32 -14.41 -14.47 10.67
N LEU A 33 -15.36 -13.70 11.21
CA LEU A 33 -16.65 -14.22 11.64
C LEU A 33 -17.51 -14.66 10.45
N LEU A 34 -17.56 -13.84 9.39
CA LEU A 34 -18.34 -14.12 8.19
C LEU A 34 -17.86 -15.40 7.48
N ASN A 35 -16.55 -15.54 7.30
CA ASN A 35 -15.97 -16.64 6.53
C ASN A 35 -15.63 -17.86 7.40
N LYS A 36 -15.77 -17.75 8.74
CA LYS A 36 -15.33 -18.76 9.72
C LYS A 36 -13.87 -19.21 9.51
N GLN A 37 -13.02 -18.26 9.16
CA GLN A 37 -11.60 -18.51 8.90
C GLN A 37 -10.74 -17.81 9.95
N PRO A 38 -9.63 -18.42 10.39
CA PRO A 38 -8.71 -17.78 11.32
C PRO A 38 -8.15 -16.49 10.72
N TYR A 39 -7.83 -15.53 11.59
CA TYR A 39 -7.17 -14.31 11.15
C TYR A 39 -5.85 -14.65 10.44
N ARG A 40 -5.72 -14.16 9.21
CA ARG A 40 -4.45 -14.17 8.48
C ARG A 40 -3.96 -12.73 8.38
N GLU A 41 -2.79 -12.45 8.97
CA GLU A 41 -2.17 -11.15 8.84
C GLU A 41 -1.95 -10.86 7.35
N PRO A 42 -2.43 -9.71 6.82
CA PRO A 42 -2.25 -9.38 5.42
C PRO A 42 -0.77 -9.42 5.06
N GLU A 43 -0.43 -10.26 4.08
CA GLU A 43 0.92 -10.36 3.58
C GLU A 43 1.37 -9.01 3.03
N LEU A 44 2.65 -8.71 3.22
CA LEU A 44 3.28 -7.50 2.71
C LEU A 44 3.46 -7.64 1.20
N HIS A 45 2.38 -7.52 0.44
CA HIS A 45 2.50 -7.38 -1.00
C HIS A 45 2.98 -5.97 -1.34
N ASP A 46 4.27 -5.87 -1.66
CA ASP A 46 4.83 -4.74 -2.42
C ASP A 46 4.31 -4.70 -3.87
N HIS A 47 3.67 -5.78 -4.32
CA HIS A 47 2.89 -5.85 -5.55
C HIS A 47 1.59 -5.05 -5.45
N ASN A 48 1.73 -3.73 -5.44
CA ASN A 48 0.64 -2.84 -5.82
C ASN A 48 0.80 -2.53 -7.32
N PRO A 49 0.04 -3.19 -8.22
CA PRO A 49 0.19 -3.01 -9.66
C PRO A 49 -0.03 -1.55 -10.09
N ARG A 50 -0.88 -0.80 -9.38
CA ARG A 50 -1.07 0.64 -9.64
C ARG A 50 0.18 1.44 -9.29
N LYS A 51 0.83 1.12 -8.16
CA LYS A 51 2.09 1.78 -7.74
C LYS A 51 3.23 1.44 -8.70
N GLN A 52 3.32 0.21 -9.19
CA GLN A 52 4.32 -0.19 -10.18
C GLN A 52 4.11 0.53 -11.52
N LYS A 53 2.89 0.51 -12.07
CA LYS A 53 2.57 1.27 -13.30
C LYS A 53 2.90 2.76 -13.18
N LYS A 54 2.58 3.37 -12.02
CA LYS A 54 2.94 4.77 -11.76
C LYS A 54 4.46 4.99 -11.72
N GLN A 55 5.22 4.09 -11.10
CA GLN A 55 6.68 4.17 -11.06
C GLN A 55 7.28 4.03 -12.46
N ILE A 56 6.85 3.03 -13.23
CA ILE A 56 7.31 2.81 -14.62
C ILE A 56 7.06 4.07 -15.44
N ARG A 57 5.84 4.63 -15.41
CA ARG A 57 5.51 5.87 -16.13
C ARG A 57 6.38 7.04 -15.69
N ASN A 58 6.63 7.20 -14.39
CA ASN A 58 7.52 8.24 -13.89
C ASN A 58 8.96 8.07 -14.38
N TYR A 59 9.48 6.83 -14.45
CA TYR A 59 10.83 6.57 -14.97
C TYR A 59 10.92 6.83 -16.47
N LEU A 60 9.94 6.38 -17.25
CA LEU A 60 9.87 6.66 -18.69
C LEU A 60 9.87 8.17 -18.96
N ASN A 61 9.06 8.94 -18.22
CA ASN A 61 9.03 10.41 -18.35
C ASN A 61 10.37 11.08 -17.97
N ARG A 62 11.12 10.52 -17.01
CA ARG A 62 12.44 11.05 -16.63
C ARG A 62 13.49 10.74 -17.68
N LEU A 63 13.46 9.53 -18.24
CA LEU A 63 14.36 9.13 -19.33
C LEU A 63 14.10 9.97 -20.59
N SER A 64 12.83 10.18 -20.95
CA SER A 64 12.48 11.06 -22.09
C SER A 64 12.97 12.50 -21.87
N ALA A 65 12.84 13.02 -20.65
CA ALA A 65 13.31 14.36 -20.32
C ALA A 65 14.85 14.51 -20.40
N LEU A 66 15.59 13.40 -20.34
CA LEU A 66 17.04 13.36 -20.54
C LEU A 66 17.43 13.15 -22.01
N GLY A 67 16.46 13.10 -22.92
CA GLY A 67 16.70 12.90 -24.36
C GLY A 67 16.84 11.43 -24.78
N VAL A 68 16.53 10.48 -23.90
CA VAL A 68 16.50 9.05 -24.24
C VAL A 68 15.20 8.73 -24.96
N ASP A 69 15.29 8.09 -26.13
CA ASP A 69 14.11 7.59 -26.83
C ASP A 69 13.51 6.40 -26.08
N VAL A 70 12.35 6.63 -25.48
CA VAL A 70 11.59 5.65 -24.68
C VAL A 70 10.48 4.96 -25.49
N SER A 71 10.35 5.25 -26.78
CA SER A 71 9.36 4.59 -27.66
C SER A 71 9.58 3.07 -27.78
N VAL A 72 10.79 2.59 -27.47
CA VAL A 72 11.15 1.16 -27.42
C VAL A 72 10.52 0.42 -26.22
N PHE A 73 10.07 1.15 -25.18
CA PHE A 73 9.54 0.58 -23.94
C PHE A 73 8.03 0.78 -23.74
N LEU A 74 7.36 1.43 -24.70
CA LEU A 74 5.91 1.66 -24.73
C LEU A 74 5.18 0.50 -25.42
#